data_AF-A0ABD2AUS2-F1
#
_entry.id   AF-A0ABD2AUS2-F1
#
_cell.length_a   1.000
_cell.length_b   1.000
_cell.length_c   1.000
_cell.angle_alpha   90.00
_cell.angle_beta   90.00
_cell.angle_gamma   90.00
#
_symmetry.space_group_name_H-M   'P 1'
#
loop_
_entity.id
_entity.type
_entity.pdbx_description
1 polymer ?
#
loop_
_entity_poly.entity_id
_entity_poly.type
_entity_poly.pdbx_seq_one_letter_code
_entity_poly.pdbx_strand_id
1 'polypeptide(L)'
;MGKSRNGKAAVVLTLIAFIFVVIAFTTPNWLETDGKLENPTFRKIGLWQVCFQGFEDPHHLYDTRFYGCWWVFEEEYYIIHDILLPDFFVATQFFFTLCMTLLLIAGFLTITYTCCSRHHEKFQLLLWVTGGSLNLAGLCGIISVIIFGARGDGRDWLPNWEHNDVSWSFALAVVGSFTAIASGILFLIEGRRYKKKEYIEFCLMEKIRSLSGDVGVGILLLALFCISIAFGTPAWLISDPRIIGAQFAKLGLWTHCFRSLPSPYESDAPTQFFVGCRWVYDPFTKGYDNIRSFLMPPFMIATQFFFTMCFLLILISFGLMLLLVLCCGPEEKRYILLIKIISYLLFTSGLHGSIAVIIFACCGNKDGWMPGHENNYFGWSFAMAVVGTTFALIAGILFLTEANIQNKKRKYLKESQMRFQLESKT
;
A
#
# COMPACT_ATOMS: atom_id res chain seq x y z
N MET A 1 -8.76 23.54 -21.93
CA MET A 1 -7.46 23.62 -22.64
C MET A 1 -6.64 22.36 -22.38
N GLY A 2 -6.02 21.77 -23.40
CA GLY A 2 -5.19 20.57 -23.26
C GLY A 2 -3.90 20.79 -22.47
N LYS A 3 -3.30 19.71 -21.95
CA LYS A 3 -1.96 19.72 -21.35
C LYS A 3 -0.90 20.11 -22.39
N SER A 4 0.19 20.75 -21.96
CA SER A 4 1.29 21.13 -22.86
C SER A 4 1.98 19.88 -23.43
N ARG A 5 2.72 20.04 -24.53
CA ARG A 5 3.52 18.94 -25.10
C ARG A 5 4.52 18.39 -24.08
N ASN A 6 5.19 19.29 -23.34
CA ASN A 6 6.14 18.92 -22.30
C ASN A 6 5.47 18.15 -21.16
N GLY A 7 4.31 18.60 -20.71
CA GLY A 7 3.56 17.91 -19.66
C GLY A 7 3.00 16.55 -20.09
N LYS A 8 2.65 16.37 -21.36
CA LYS A 8 2.28 15.04 -21.90
C LYS A 8 3.49 14.11 -21.98
N ALA A 9 4.63 14.62 -22.45
CA ALA A 9 5.87 13.86 -22.49
C ALA A 9 6.31 13.43 -21.08
N ALA A 10 6.23 14.34 -20.10
CA ALA A 10 6.55 14.05 -18.70
C ALA A 10 5.71 12.87 -18.16
N VAL A 11 4.40 12.88 -18.38
CA VAL A 11 3.48 11.80 -17.98
C VAL A 11 3.87 10.45 -18.59
N VAL A 12 4.20 10.42 -19.89
CA VAL A 12 4.61 9.18 -20.57
C VAL A 12 5.92 8.66 -19.99
N LEU A 13 6.90 9.54 -19.76
CA LEU A 13 8.16 9.15 -19.14
C LEU A 13 7.97 8.67 -17.69
N THR A 14 7.06 9.28 -16.92
CA THR A 14 6.72 8.77 -15.58
C THR A 14 6.16 7.36 -15.64
N LEU A 15 5.26 7.07 -16.59
CA LEU A 15 4.67 5.75 -16.75
C LEU A 15 5.74 4.70 -17.11
N ILE A 16 6.66 5.03 -18.02
CA ILE A 16 7.78 4.14 -18.40
C ILE A 16 8.68 3.89 -17.18
N ALA A 17 9.09 4.94 -16.48
CA ALA A 17 9.92 4.82 -15.27
C ALA A 17 9.23 3.95 -14.21
N PHE A 18 7.93 4.16 -13.99
CA PHE A 18 7.12 3.38 -13.05
C PHE A 18 7.14 1.89 -13.37
N ILE A 19 6.86 1.52 -14.63
CA ILE A 19 6.85 0.12 -15.06
C ILE A 19 8.23 -0.52 -14.87
N PHE A 20 9.29 0.15 -15.30
CA PHE A 20 10.65 -0.40 -15.20
C PHE A 20 11.13 -0.57 -13.76
N VAL A 21 10.88 0.42 -12.90
CA VAL A 21 11.24 0.34 -11.48
C VAL A 21 10.42 -0.72 -10.76
N VAL A 22 9.11 -0.86 -11.05
CA VAL A 22 8.27 -1.91 -10.44
C VAL A 22 8.75 -3.31 -10.83
N ILE A 23 9.06 -3.52 -12.13
CA ILE A 23 9.58 -4.80 -12.59
C ILE A 23 10.89 -5.09 -11.88
N ALA A 24 11.85 -4.16 -11.92
CA ALA A 24 13.13 -4.31 -11.24
C ALA A 24 12.99 -4.56 -9.73
N PHE A 25 12.03 -3.91 -9.07
CA PHE A 25 11.81 -4.08 -7.63
C PHE A 25 11.29 -5.47 -7.27
N THR A 26 10.52 -6.11 -8.16
CA THR A 26 9.77 -7.34 -7.83
C THR A 26 10.37 -8.61 -8.40
N THR A 27 11.28 -8.54 -9.37
CA THR A 27 11.85 -9.71 -10.05
C THR A 27 13.20 -10.15 -9.46
N PRO A 28 13.49 -11.46 -9.47
CA PRO A 28 14.72 -12.03 -8.92
C PRO A 28 15.90 -12.02 -9.92
N ASN A 29 15.98 -11.04 -10.83
CA ASN A 29 16.91 -11.05 -11.97
C ASN A 29 17.83 -9.82 -11.99
N TRP A 30 18.37 -9.44 -10.82
CA TRP A 30 19.42 -8.43 -10.73
C TRP A 30 20.80 -9.01 -11.06
N LEU A 31 21.05 -10.23 -10.58
CA LEU A 31 22.23 -11.03 -10.89
C LEU A 31 21.76 -12.47 -11.12
N GLU A 32 22.27 -13.11 -12.17
CA GLU A 32 21.82 -14.43 -12.63
C GLU A 32 23.00 -15.20 -13.21
N THR A 33 22.98 -16.53 -13.08
CA THR A 33 24.03 -17.35 -13.68
C THR A 33 23.94 -17.35 -15.21
N ASP A 34 25.09 -17.36 -15.89
CA ASP A 34 25.24 -17.34 -17.35
C ASP A 34 24.72 -18.61 -18.06
N GLY A 35 24.36 -19.64 -17.28
CA GLY A 35 23.85 -20.92 -17.77
C GLY A 35 24.90 -21.85 -18.37
N LYS A 36 26.20 -21.55 -18.25
CA LYS A 36 27.28 -22.41 -18.74
C LYS A 36 27.65 -23.53 -17.77
N LEU A 37 27.38 -23.36 -16.47
CA LEU A 37 27.59 -24.38 -15.45
C LEU A 37 26.46 -25.42 -15.47
N GLU A 38 26.80 -26.71 -15.46
CA GLU A 38 25.80 -27.80 -15.41
C GLU A 38 25.04 -27.83 -14.07
N ASN A 39 25.72 -27.57 -12.96
CA ASN A 39 25.16 -27.60 -11.60
C ASN A 39 25.57 -26.35 -10.79
N PRO A 40 25.01 -25.16 -11.10
CA PRO A 40 25.34 -23.95 -10.37
C PRO A 40 24.64 -23.95 -9.00
N THR A 41 25.40 -23.68 -7.93
CA THR A 41 24.85 -23.63 -6.56
C THR A 41 23.93 -22.42 -6.36
N PHE A 42 24.29 -21.30 -6.98
CA PHE A 42 23.49 -20.08 -7.09
C PHE A 42 22.86 -19.97 -8.48
N ARG A 43 21.57 -19.63 -8.56
CA ARG A 43 20.89 -19.42 -9.85
C ARG A 43 20.64 -17.96 -10.16
N LYS A 44 19.98 -17.23 -9.25
CA LYS A 44 19.63 -15.82 -9.45
C LYS A 44 19.21 -15.15 -8.15
N ILE A 45 19.36 -13.83 -8.10
CA ILE A 45 18.92 -12.98 -7.00
C ILE A 45 18.33 -11.68 -7.54
N GLY A 46 17.28 -11.22 -6.88
CA GLY A 46 16.82 -9.83 -6.93
C GLY A 46 16.79 -9.26 -5.53
N LEU A 47 16.22 -8.07 -5.37
CA LEU A 47 16.24 -7.38 -4.08
C LEU A 47 15.63 -8.18 -2.94
N TRP A 48 14.60 -9.00 -3.22
CA TRP A 48 13.81 -9.64 -2.17
C TRP A 48 13.74 -11.15 -2.26
N GLN A 49 14.23 -11.74 -3.35
CA GLN A 49 14.13 -13.18 -3.59
C GLN A 49 15.43 -13.70 -4.19
N VAL A 50 15.91 -14.83 -3.66
CA VAL A 50 17.11 -15.53 -4.11
C VAL A 50 16.78 -16.99 -4.42
N CYS A 51 17.42 -17.55 -5.44
CA CYS A 51 17.23 -18.92 -5.88
C CYS A 51 18.53 -19.72 -5.81
N PHE A 52 18.50 -20.82 -5.06
CA PHE A 52 19.64 -21.75 -4.90
C PHE A 52 19.32 -23.14 -5.46
N GLN A 53 20.37 -23.90 -5.72
CA GLN A 53 20.30 -25.32 -6.10
C GLN A 53 21.39 -26.10 -5.35
N GLY A 54 21.10 -26.45 -4.10
CA GLY A 54 22.01 -27.21 -3.25
C GLY A 54 23.14 -26.36 -2.69
N PHE A 55 22.85 -25.10 -2.36
CA PHE A 55 23.80 -24.26 -1.65
C PHE A 55 23.95 -24.75 -0.21
N GLU A 56 25.18 -24.80 0.27
CA GLU A 56 25.58 -25.21 1.61
C GLU A 56 26.48 -24.10 2.18
N ASP A 57 26.27 -23.71 3.44
CA ASP A 57 27.02 -22.58 4.02
C ASP A 57 28.53 -22.89 4.07
N PRO A 58 29.40 -22.12 3.40
CA PRO A 58 30.83 -22.34 3.40
C PRO A 58 31.49 -22.15 4.78
N HIS A 59 30.87 -21.35 5.66
CA HIS A 59 31.44 -20.99 6.96
C HIS A 59 31.01 -21.95 8.07
N HIS A 60 29.81 -22.55 7.95
CA HIS A 60 29.27 -23.47 8.93
C HIS A 60 28.71 -24.71 8.24
N LEU A 61 29.31 -25.86 8.52
CA LEU A 61 28.91 -27.16 7.99
C LEU A 61 27.67 -27.69 8.72
N TYR A 62 26.53 -27.04 8.51
CA TYR A 62 25.23 -27.59 8.88
C TYR A 62 24.80 -28.61 7.82
N ASP A 63 24.08 -29.67 8.21
CA ASP A 63 23.51 -30.67 7.27
C ASP A 63 22.35 -30.11 6.40
N THR A 64 22.24 -28.78 6.27
CA THR A 64 21.14 -28.09 5.61
C THR A 64 21.56 -27.60 4.23
N ARG A 65 20.81 -28.00 3.20
CA ARG A 65 21.02 -27.56 1.82
C ARG A 65 19.84 -26.74 1.33
N PHE A 66 20.13 -25.60 0.72
CA PHE A 66 19.11 -24.67 0.24
C PHE A 66 18.78 -24.91 -1.24
N TYR A 67 17.49 -25.10 -1.53
CA TYR A 67 16.97 -25.37 -2.86
C TYR A 67 15.75 -24.52 -3.17
N GLY A 68 15.61 -24.10 -4.41
CA GLY A 68 14.44 -23.34 -4.86
C GLY A 68 14.60 -21.84 -4.64
N CYS A 69 13.50 -21.11 -4.81
CA CYS A 69 13.46 -19.65 -4.71
C CYS A 69 12.70 -19.22 -3.47
N TRP A 70 13.33 -18.41 -2.64
CA TRP A 70 12.79 -18.00 -1.35
C TRP A 70 13.00 -16.52 -1.11
N TRP A 71 12.18 -15.97 -0.24
CA TRP A 71 12.30 -14.58 0.19
C TRP A 71 13.56 -14.41 1.06
N VAL A 72 14.27 -13.30 0.91
CA VAL A 72 15.62 -13.17 1.52
C VAL A 72 15.57 -13.08 3.06
N PHE A 73 14.44 -12.69 3.65
CA PHE A 73 14.28 -12.67 5.12
C PHE A 73 13.43 -13.83 5.67
N GLU A 74 13.36 -14.94 4.94
CA GLU A 74 12.77 -16.17 5.47
C GLU A 74 13.58 -16.70 6.67
N GLU A 75 12.92 -17.35 7.63
CA GLU A 75 13.53 -17.83 8.88
C GLU A 75 14.67 -18.83 8.62
N GLU A 76 14.50 -19.72 7.63
CA GLU A 76 15.52 -20.71 7.24
C GLU A 76 16.82 -20.06 6.73
N TYR A 77 16.74 -18.85 6.17
CA TYR A 77 17.89 -18.10 5.68
C TYR A 77 18.60 -17.28 6.75
N TYR A 78 18.13 -17.28 8.00
CA TYR A 78 18.83 -16.60 9.09
C TYR A 78 20.22 -17.19 9.35
N ILE A 79 20.41 -18.47 9.01
CA ILE A 79 21.71 -19.14 9.09
C ILE A 79 22.73 -18.53 8.13
N ILE A 80 22.27 -18.12 6.93
CA ILE A 80 23.12 -17.59 5.84
C ILE A 80 22.92 -16.10 5.60
N HIS A 81 22.35 -15.39 6.58
CA HIS A 81 21.94 -13.99 6.44
C HIS A 81 23.13 -13.09 6.11
N ASP A 82 24.28 -13.33 6.74
CA ASP A 82 25.50 -12.54 6.54
C ASP A 82 26.05 -12.64 5.11
N ILE A 83 25.79 -13.76 4.41
CA ILE A 83 26.17 -13.95 3.01
C ILE A 83 25.13 -13.32 2.08
N LEU A 84 23.84 -13.48 2.39
CA LEU A 84 22.75 -12.99 1.55
C LEU A 84 22.57 -11.47 1.61
N LEU A 85 22.82 -10.86 2.76
CA LEU A 85 22.54 -9.47 3.06
C LEU A 85 23.80 -8.73 3.56
N PRO A 86 24.88 -8.68 2.76
CA PRO A 86 26.02 -7.84 3.09
C PRO A 86 25.61 -6.35 3.08
N ASP A 87 26.36 -5.52 3.80
CA ASP A 87 26.03 -4.09 4.01
C ASP A 87 25.74 -3.32 2.71
N PHE A 88 26.49 -3.59 1.63
CA PHE A 88 26.27 -2.91 0.35
C PHE A 88 24.93 -3.29 -0.28
N PHE A 89 24.49 -4.54 -0.11
CA PHE A 89 23.24 -5.04 -0.67
C PHE A 89 22.05 -4.53 0.15
N VAL A 90 22.19 -4.46 1.47
CA VAL A 90 21.21 -3.80 2.35
C VAL A 90 21.06 -2.32 1.99
N ALA A 91 22.17 -1.62 1.74
CA ALA A 91 22.12 -0.23 1.26
C ALA A 91 21.43 -0.12 -0.11
N THR A 92 21.71 -1.06 -1.03
CA THR A 92 21.04 -1.15 -2.34
C THR A 92 19.53 -1.27 -2.17
N GLN A 93 19.06 -2.22 -1.35
CA GLN A 93 17.66 -2.45 -1.04
C GLN A 93 17.00 -1.21 -0.42
N PHE A 94 17.66 -0.57 0.54
CA PHE A 94 17.17 0.65 1.18
C PHE A 94 16.93 1.79 0.18
N PHE A 95 17.95 2.14 -0.62
CA PHE A 95 17.84 3.22 -1.59
C PHE A 95 16.84 2.91 -2.71
N PHE A 96 16.76 1.65 -3.18
CA PHE A 96 15.77 1.28 -4.18
C PHE A 96 14.34 1.27 -3.62
N THR A 97 14.17 0.97 -2.33
CA THR A 97 12.88 1.11 -1.63
C THR A 97 12.46 2.57 -1.52
N LEU A 98 13.39 3.48 -1.21
CA LEU A 98 13.13 4.93 -1.27
C LEU A 98 12.74 5.38 -2.69
N CYS A 99 13.44 4.90 -3.72
CA CYS A 99 13.07 5.14 -5.13
C CYS A 99 11.62 4.71 -5.40
N MET A 100 11.29 3.45 -5.11
CA MET A 100 9.98 2.87 -5.38
C MET A 100 8.85 3.60 -4.62
N THR A 101 9.04 3.91 -3.34
CA THR A 101 8.05 4.63 -2.52
C THR A 101 7.80 6.05 -3.02
N LEU A 102 8.84 6.82 -3.34
CA LEU A 102 8.70 8.15 -3.92
C LEU A 102 8.08 8.11 -5.33
N LEU A 103 8.32 7.04 -6.09
CA LEU A 103 7.74 6.84 -7.41
C LEU A 103 6.25 6.48 -7.34
N LEU A 104 5.81 5.73 -6.33
CA LEU A 104 4.38 5.52 -6.03
C LEU A 104 3.66 6.84 -5.75
N ILE A 105 4.26 7.68 -4.91
CA ILE A 105 3.73 9.02 -4.60
C ILE A 105 3.69 9.87 -5.88
N ALA A 106 4.78 9.90 -6.64
CA ALA A 106 4.86 10.65 -7.89
C ALA A 106 3.84 10.16 -8.94
N GLY A 107 3.63 8.84 -9.05
CA GLY A 107 2.63 8.24 -9.94
C GLY A 107 1.22 8.72 -9.60
N PHE A 108 0.86 8.71 -8.32
CA PHE A 108 -0.41 9.26 -7.84
C PHE A 108 -0.56 10.76 -8.17
N LEU A 109 0.48 11.56 -7.92
CA LEU A 109 0.49 12.98 -8.24
C LEU A 109 0.42 13.25 -9.75
N THR A 110 0.98 12.36 -10.56
CA THR A 110 0.95 12.43 -12.03
C THR A 110 -0.44 12.14 -12.57
N ILE A 111 -1.15 11.15 -12.01
CA ILE A 111 -2.56 10.89 -12.31
C ILE A 111 -3.40 12.10 -11.90
N THR A 112 -3.15 12.64 -10.71
CA THR A 112 -3.80 13.88 -10.25
C THR A 112 -3.55 15.01 -11.25
N TYR A 113 -2.32 15.18 -11.72
CA TYR A 113 -1.99 16.16 -12.75
C TYR A 113 -2.78 15.95 -14.04
N THR A 114 -2.97 14.73 -14.54
CA THR A 114 -3.72 14.50 -15.79
C THR A 114 -5.21 14.85 -15.64
N CYS A 115 -5.79 14.61 -14.46
CA CYS A 115 -7.19 14.92 -14.16
C CYS A 115 -7.42 16.40 -13.78
N CYS A 116 -6.42 17.09 -13.24
CA CYS A 116 -6.50 18.48 -12.76
C CYS A 116 -6.69 19.51 -13.87
N SER A 117 -7.55 20.50 -13.64
CA SER A 117 -7.64 21.71 -14.48
C SER A 117 -6.40 22.60 -14.30
N ARG A 118 -5.89 23.18 -15.41
CA ARG A 118 -4.75 24.11 -15.38
C ARG A 118 -5.05 25.41 -14.62
N HIS A 119 -6.32 25.72 -14.38
CA HIS A 119 -6.77 26.94 -13.72
C HIS A 119 -6.84 26.81 -12.19
N HIS A 120 -6.57 25.63 -11.65
CA HIS A 120 -6.60 25.41 -10.21
C HIS A 120 -5.45 26.16 -9.51
N GLU A 121 -5.72 26.77 -8.36
CA GLU A 121 -4.75 27.58 -7.63
C GLU A 121 -3.49 26.78 -7.22
N LYS A 122 -3.67 25.50 -6.89
CA LYS A 122 -2.61 24.57 -6.47
C LYS A 122 -1.93 23.86 -7.66
N PHE A 123 -2.31 24.18 -8.89
CA PHE A 123 -1.78 23.50 -10.07
C PHE A 123 -0.26 23.65 -10.20
N GLN A 124 0.26 24.84 -9.89
CA GLN A 124 1.70 25.07 -9.90
C GLN A 124 2.41 24.26 -8.81
N LEU A 125 1.86 24.24 -7.59
CA LEU A 125 2.40 23.42 -6.49
C LEU A 125 2.42 21.93 -6.85
N LEU A 126 1.36 21.42 -7.47
CA LEU A 126 1.29 20.03 -7.93
C LEU A 126 2.43 19.70 -8.91
N LEU A 127 2.75 20.59 -9.86
CA LEU A 127 3.89 20.42 -10.78
C LEU A 127 5.23 20.38 -10.04
N TRP A 128 5.45 21.29 -9.09
CA TRP A 128 6.69 21.34 -8.31
C TRP A 128 6.88 20.11 -7.43
N VAL A 129 5.83 19.68 -6.72
CA VAL A 129 5.89 18.49 -5.85
C VAL A 129 6.06 17.22 -6.68
N THR A 130 5.34 17.08 -7.79
CA THR A 130 5.49 15.91 -8.69
C THR A 130 6.92 15.85 -9.26
N GLY A 131 7.42 16.99 -9.76
CA GLY A 131 8.76 17.09 -10.31
C GLY A 131 9.86 16.84 -9.27
N GLY A 132 9.73 17.39 -8.07
CA GLY A 132 10.65 17.16 -6.95
C GLY A 132 10.67 15.71 -6.50
N SER A 133 9.48 15.09 -6.34
CA SER A 133 9.35 13.69 -5.95
C SER A 133 10.00 12.74 -6.97
N LEU A 134 9.79 12.98 -8.28
CA LEU A 134 10.42 12.18 -9.33
C LEU A 134 11.93 12.32 -9.39
N ASN A 135 12.46 13.54 -9.17
CA ASN A 135 13.90 13.74 -9.12
C ASN A 135 14.52 13.04 -7.91
N LEU A 136 13.90 13.16 -6.73
CA LEU A 136 14.39 12.50 -5.53
C LEU A 136 14.32 10.97 -5.67
N ALA A 137 13.22 10.43 -6.23
CA ALA A 137 13.09 9.01 -6.54
C ALA A 137 14.22 8.53 -7.46
N GLY A 138 14.43 9.23 -8.58
CA GLY A 138 15.48 8.92 -9.54
C GLY A 138 16.88 8.98 -8.94
N LEU A 139 17.16 9.95 -8.05
CA LEU A 139 18.45 10.06 -7.36
C LEU A 139 18.69 8.86 -6.43
N CYS A 140 17.68 8.48 -5.62
CA CYS A 140 17.77 7.29 -4.77
C CYS A 140 17.97 6.02 -5.63
N GLY A 141 17.25 5.90 -6.74
CA GLY A 141 17.42 4.79 -7.69
C GLY A 141 18.82 4.73 -8.28
N ILE A 142 19.37 5.88 -8.70
CA ILE A 142 20.75 5.99 -9.22
C ILE A 142 21.77 5.59 -8.15
N ILE A 143 21.61 6.03 -6.90
CA ILE A 143 22.50 5.63 -5.80
C ILE A 143 22.47 4.11 -5.61
N SER A 144 21.28 3.50 -5.59
CA SER A 144 21.12 2.05 -5.46
C SER A 144 21.82 1.29 -6.58
N VAL A 145 21.59 1.66 -7.85
CA VAL A 145 22.22 0.96 -8.99
C VAL A 145 23.73 1.19 -9.05
N ILE A 146 24.25 2.32 -8.55
CA ILE A 146 25.70 2.54 -8.44
C ILE A 146 26.31 1.61 -7.39
N ILE A 147 25.68 1.48 -6.22
CA ILE A 147 26.17 0.60 -5.16
C ILE A 147 26.19 -0.86 -5.64
N PHE A 148 25.08 -1.33 -6.21
CA PHE A 148 25.00 -2.68 -6.76
C PHE A 148 25.91 -2.86 -7.96
N GLY A 149 26.01 -1.89 -8.87
CA GLY A 149 26.92 -1.98 -10.02
C GLY A 149 28.39 -2.03 -9.63
N ALA A 150 28.77 -1.48 -8.48
CA ALA A 150 30.15 -1.48 -7.99
C ALA A 150 30.55 -2.76 -7.24
N ARG A 151 29.59 -3.48 -6.63
CA ARG A 151 29.85 -4.60 -5.70
C ARG A 151 29.05 -5.88 -5.98
N GLY A 152 27.96 -5.79 -6.73
CA GLY A 152 27.00 -6.88 -6.94
C GLY A 152 27.51 -8.03 -7.80
N ASP A 153 28.58 -7.82 -8.56
CA ASP A 153 29.33 -8.86 -9.28
C ASP A 153 30.74 -9.05 -8.67
N GLY A 154 30.83 -8.83 -7.35
CA GLY A 154 32.06 -9.02 -6.59
C GLY A 154 32.41 -10.50 -6.45
N ARG A 155 33.71 -10.82 -6.51
CA ARG A 155 34.24 -12.17 -6.27
C ARG A 155 33.95 -12.70 -4.86
N ASP A 156 33.61 -11.80 -3.95
CA ASP A 156 33.49 -11.97 -2.52
C ASP A 156 32.05 -12.14 -2.03
N TRP A 157 31.04 -12.14 -2.91
CA TRP A 157 29.64 -12.18 -2.48
C TRP A 157 28.95 -13.53 -2.68
N LEU A 158 28.74 -13.96 -3.93
CA LEU A 158 27.96 -15.16 -4.24
C LEU A 158 28.85 -16.26 -4.85
N PRO A 159 28.52 -17.54 -4.62
CA PRO A 159 29.31 -18.65 -5.15
C PRO A 159 29.24 -18.66 -6.69
N ASN A 160 30.24 -19.30 -7.30
CA ASN A 160 30.38 -19.35 -8.76
C ASN A 160 30.40 -17.95 -9.41
N TRP A 161 30.97 -16.95 -8.73
CA TRP A 161 31.02 -15.54 -9.17
C TRP A 161 31.50 -15.37 -10.63
N GLU A 162 32.41 -16.21 -11.11
CA GLU A 162 32.91 -16.18 -12.50
C GLU A 162 31.82 -16.39 -13.57
N HIS A 163 30.68 -16.93 -13.18
CA HIS A 163 29.55 -17.28 -14.03
C HIS A 163 28.28 -16.52 -13.65
N ASN A 164 28.37 -15.50 -12.80
CA ASN A 164 27.24 -14.68 -12.40
C ASN A 164 27.28 -13.38 -13.19
N ASP A 165 26.25 -13.12 -13.98
CA ASP A 165 26.14 -11.92 -14.79
C ASP A 165 25.05 -10.99 -14.24
N VAL A 166 25.31 -9.69 -14.30
CA VAL A 166 24.30 -8.67 -14.04
C VAL A 166 23.17 -8.82 -15.07
N SER A 167 21.96 -9.06 -14.59
CA SER A 167 20.84 -9.47 -15.43
C SER A 167 19.88 -8.32 -15.77
N TRP A 168 18.86 -8.62 -16.55
CA TRP A 168 18.02 -7.63 -17.24
C TRP A 168 17.20 -6.74 -16.29
N SER A 169 16.86 -7.21 -15.09
CA SER A 169 16.08 -6.39 -14.14
C SER A 169 16.91 -5.27 -13.55
N PHE A 170 18.23 -5.48 -13.38
CA PHE A 170 19.15 -4.40 -13.04
C PHE A 170 19.22 -3.34 -14.15
N ALA A 171 19.28 -3.75 -15.43
CA ALA A 171 19.24 -2.80 -16.54
C ALA A 171 17.95 -1.95 -16.55
N LEU A 172 16.80 -2.56 -16.25
CA LEU A 172 15.55 -1.82 -16.08
C LEU A 172 15.58 -0.86 -14.88
N ALA A 173 16.22 -1.24 -13.77
CA ALA A 173 16.43 -0.34 -12.63
C ALA A 173 17.21 0.92 -13.03
N VAL A 174 18.27 0.74 -13.80
CA VAL A 174 19.10 1.85 -14.33
C VAL A 174 18.24 2.75 -15.23
N VAL A 175 17.63 2.20 -16.27
CA VAL A 175 16.85 2.97 -17.24
C VAL A 175 15.66 3.66 -16.57
N GLY A 176 14.97 2.97 -15.67
CA GLY A 176 13.85 3.51 -14.90
C GLY A 176 14.25 4.71 -14.04
N SER A 177 15.38 4.61 -13.33
CA SER A 177 15.87 5.68 -12.45
C SER A 177 16.26 6.95 -13.21
N PHE A 178 16.98 6.83 -14.33
CA PHE A 178 17.31 7.97 -15.19
C PHE A 178 16.07 8.58 -15.87
N THR A 179 15.12 7.73 -16.29
CA THR A 179 13.86 8.20 -16.88
C THR A 179 13.02 8.99 -15.87
N ALA A 180 13.05 8.59 -14.59
CA ALA A 180 12.39 9.33 -13.51
C ALA A 180 12.96 10.76 -13.35
N ILE A 181 14.30 10.92 -13.38
CA ILE A 181 14.96 12.25 -13.37
C ILE A 181 14.48 13.09 -14.56
N ALA A 182 14.53 12.53 -15.78
CA ALA A 182 14.13 13.25 -16.99
C ALA A 182 12.67 13.73 -16.93
N SER A 183 11.76 12.86 -16.49
CA SER A 183 10.35 13.20 -16.26
C SER A 183 10.20 14.30 -15.21
N GLY A 184 10.90 14.18 -14.08
CA GLY A 184 10.87 15.15 -12.99
C GLY A 184 11.32 16.54 -13.45
N ILE A 185 12.42 16.63 -14.21
CA ILE A 185 12.91 17.88 -14.80
C ILE A 185 11.86 18.52 -15.70
N LEU A 186 11.18 17.75 -16.55
CA LEU A 186 10.12 18.29 -17.41
C LEU A 186 8.94 18.87 -16.61
N PHE A 187 8.54 18.21 -15.51
CA PHE A 187 7.52 18.75 -14.61
C PHE A 187 7.96 20.06 -13.93
N LEU A 188 9.22 20.13 -13.47
CA LEU A 188 9.77 21.35 -12.89
C LEU A 188 9.85 22.50 -13.92
N ILE A 189 10.22 22.21 -15.16
CA ILE A 189 10.23 23.20 -16.25
C ILE A 189 8.81 23.71 -16.53
N GLU A 190 7.80 22.82 -16.61
CA GLU A 190 6.41 23.24 -16.78
C GLU A 190 5.94 24.09 -15.58
N GLY A 191 6.32 23.73 -14.34
CA GLY A 191 6.03 24.49 -13.13
C GLY A 191 6.66 25.88 -13.10
N ARG A 192 7.90 26.03 -13.61
CA ARG A 192 8.57 27.32 -13.79
C ARG A 192 7.92 28.18 -14.87
N ARG A 193 7.50 27.57 -15.98
CA ARG A 193 6.86 28.28 -17.10
C ARG A 193 5.40 28.64 -16.84
N TYR A 194 4.77 28.03 -15.84
CA TYR A 194 3.41 28.33 -15.45
C TYR A 194 3.31 29.75 -14.90
N LYS A 195 2.70 30.65 -15.68
CA LYS A 195 2.29 31.99 -15.22
C LYS A 195 0.83 31.94 -14.79
N LYS A 196 0.55 32.19 -13.52
CA LYS A 196 -0.82 32.37 -13.01
C LYS A 196 -1.39 33.62 -13.70
N LYS A 197 -2.50 33.48 -14.44
CA LYS A 197 -3.26 34.67 -14.87
C LYS A 197 -4.03 35.19 -13.66
N GLU A 198 -3.69 36.40 -13.24
CA GLU A 198 -4.15 37.10 -12.03
C GLU A 198 -5.59 37.63 -12.17
N TYR A 199 -6.53 36.81 -12.65
CA TYR A 199 -7.89 37.25 -13.01
C TYR A 199 -8.97 36.87 -11.98
N ILE A 200 -8.63 36.33 -10.80
CA ILE A 200 -9.62 35.80 -9.85
C ILE A 200 -9.22 36.14 -8.40
N GLU A 201 -8.97 37.41 -8.10
CA GLU A 201 -8.94 37.90 -6.72
C GLU A 201 -10.34 38.27 -6.18
N PHE A 202 -11.32 38.50 -7.06
CA PHE A 202 -12.64 38.99 -6.65
C PHE A 202 -13.62 37.90 -6.15
N CYS A 203 -13.37 36.61 -6.41
CA CYS A 203 -14.20 35.49 -5.88
C CYS A 203 -13.68 34.91 -4.54
N LEU A 204 -12.59 35.46 -3.97
CA LEU A 204 -11.81 34.85 -2.89
C LEU A 204 -12.43 34.95 -1.48
N MET A 205 -13.68 35.40 -1.36
CA MET A 205 -14.39 35.57 -0.08
C MET A 205 -15.54 34.58 0.13
N GLU A 206 -15.58 33.45 -0.60
CA GLU A 206 -16.48 32.35 -0.27
C GLU A 206 -15.70 31.08 0.08
N LYS A 207 -15.87 30.58 1.31
CA LYS A 207 -15.27 29.31 1.75
C LYS A 207 -15.75 28.18 0.81
N ILE A 208 -14.82 27.59 0.06
CA ILE A 208 -15.10 26.58 -0.99
C ILE A 208 -15.88 25.39 -0.44
N ARG A 209 -15.59 24.99 0.80
CA ARG A 209 -16.21 23.86 1.51
C ARG A 209 -16.98 24.32 2.74
N SER A 210 -18.11 23.67 3.00
CA SER A 210 -18.84 23.92 4.25
C SER A 210 -18.13 23.26 5.44
N LEU A 211 -18.58 23.58 6.66
CA LEU A 211 -18.13 22.89 7.87
C LEU A 211 -18.32 21.36 7.77
N SER A 212 -19.42 20.91 7.15
CA SER A 212 -19.70 19.48 6.92
C SER A 212 -18.60 18.84 6.08
N GLY A 213 -18.17 19.51 5.01
CA GLY A 213 -17.07 19.04 4.18
C GLY A 213 -15.76 18.96 4.94
N ASP A 214 -15.41 19.98 5.72
CA ASP A 214 -14.15 20.03 6.49
C ASP A 214 -14.09 18.95 7.57
N VAL A 215 -15.14 18.83 8.37
CA VAL A 215 -15.28 17.75 9.38
C VAL A 215 -15.29 16.39 8.69
N GLY A 216 -15.98 16.25 7.55
CA GLY A 216 -16.03 15.01 6.77
C GLY A 216 -14.65 14.52 6.33
N VAL A 217 -13.73 15.42 5.96
CA VAL A 217 -12.33 15.03 5.67
C VAL A 217 -11.60 14.57 6.92
N GLY A 218 -11.74 15.28 8.04
CA GLY A 218 -11.11 14.85 9.29
C GLY A 218 -11.56 13.44 9.70
N ILE A 219 -12.86 13.19 9.67
CA ILE A 219 -13.44 11.88 10.03
C ILE A 219 -13.03 10.79 9.02
N LEU A 220 -12.94 11.10 7.72
CA LEU A 220 -12.41 10.17 6.73
C LEU A 220 -10.97 9.73 7.05
N LEU A 221 -10.09 10.66 7.39
CA LEU A 221 -8.70 10.35 7.71
C LEU A 221 -8.60 9.48 8.97
N LEU A 222 -9.42 9.76 9.98
CA LEU A 222 -9.52 8.93 11.18
C LEU A 222 -10.06 7.53 10.87
N ALA A 223 -11.11 7.42 10.05
CA ALA A 223 -11.66 6.15 9.60
C ALA A 223 -10.61 5.33 8.85
N LEU A 224 -9.88 5.95 7.92
CA LEU A 224 -8.82 5.31 7.15
C LEU A 224 -7.71 4.78 8.06
N PHE A 225 -7.26 5.59 9.02
CA PHE A 225 -6.25 5.18 10.00
C PHE A 225 -6.73 3.97 10.81
N CYS A 226 -7.94 4.04 11.39
CA CYS A 226 -8.48 2.97 12.22
C CYS A 226 -8.69 1.66 11.43
N ILE A 227 -9.28 1.74 10.23
CA ILE A 227 -9.53 0.56 9.39
C ILE A 227 -8.21 -0.05 8.91
N SER A 228 -7.21 0.76 8.54
CA SER A 228 -5.91 0.26 8.08
C SER A 228 -5.17 -0.49 9.19
N ILE A 229 -5.17 0.05 10.41
CA ILE A 229 -4.55 -0.62 11.55
C ILE A 229 -5.31 -1.89 11.90
N ALA A 230 -6.65 -1.84 11.99
CA ALA A 230 -7.45 -3.03 12.24
C ALA A 230 -7.22 -4.11 11.17
N PHE A 231 -7.08 -3.74 9.90
CA PHE A 231 -6.84 -4.66 8.81
C PHE A 231 -5.49 -5.40 8.95
N GLY A 232 -4.44 -4.69 9.36
CA GLY A 232 -3.08 -5.23 9.38
C GLY A 232 -2.61 -5.85 10.70
N THR A 233 -3.34 -5.67 11.82
CA THR A 233 -2.82 -6.04 13.15
C THR A 233 -3.47 -7.29 13.76
N PRO A 234 -2.69 -8.17 14.42
CA PRO A 234 -3.16 -9.45 14.95
C PRO A 234 -3.82 -9.36 16.33
N ALA A 235 -4.59 -8.30 16.62
CA ALA A 235 -5.13 -8.04 17.96
C ALA A 235 -6.66 -7.77 17.95
N TRP A 236 -7.39 -8.59 17.18
CA TRP A 236 -8.85 -8.63 17.17
C TRP A 236 -9.39 -9.43 18.36
N LEU A 237 -8.80 -10.59 18.64
CA LEU A 237 -9.05 -11.38 19.84
C LEU A 237 -7.72 -11.67 20.53
N ILE A 238 -7.67 -11.51 21.83
CA ILE A 238 -6.46 -11.63 22.64
C ILE A 238 -6.77 -12.56 23.82
N SER A 239 -5.83 -13.44 24.15
CA SER A 239 -5.86 -14.23 25.39
C SER A 239 -5.23 -13.44 26.54
N ASP A 240 -5.82 -13.51 27.73
CA ASP A 240 -5.27 -12.88 28.93
C ASP A 240 -3.81 -13.33 29.16
N PRO A 241 -2.83 -12.41 29.14
CA PRO A 241 -1.42 -12.76 29.30
C PRO A 241 -1.07 -13.29 30.70
N ARG A 242 -1.95 -13.11 31.68
CA ARG A 242 -1.74 -13.57 33.06
C ARG A 242 -1.97 -15.08 33.23
N ILE A 243 -2.64 -15.72 32.26
CA ILE A 243 -2.93 -17.16 32.32
C ILE A 243 -1.69 -17.96 31.89
N ILE A 244 -1.09 -18.63 32.87
CA ILE A 244 0.06 -19.52 32.65
C ILE A 244 -0.43 -20.76 31.88
N GLY A 245 0.28 -21.13 30.81
CA GLY A 245 -0.04 -22.30 29.99
C GLY A 245 -1.13 -22.06 28.93
N ALA A 246 -1.58 -20.82 28.72
CA ALA A 246 -2.52 -20.49 27.66
C ALA A 246 -1.90 -20.73 26.27
N GLN A 247 -2.51 -21.62 25.49
CA GLN A 247 -2.05 -22.04 24.15
C GLN A 247 -2.21 -20.95 23.10
N PHE A 248 -3.32 -20.21 23.16
CA PHE A 248 -3.63 -19.09 22.28
C PHE A 248 -3.03 -17.78 22.83
N ALA A 249 -2.50 -16.93 21.95
CA ALA A 249 -1.98 -15.62 22.33
C ALA A 249 -2.87 -14.49 21.80
N LYS A 250 -2.98 -14.36 20.48
CA LYS A 250 -3.78 -13.32 19.83
C LYS A 250 -4.02 -13.67 18.37
N LEU A 251 -5.07 -13.13 17.76
CA LEU A 251 -5.32 -13.22 16.33
C LEU A 251 -5.85 -11.92 15.77
N GLY A 252 -5.60 -11.71 14.48
CA GLY A 252 -6.31 -10.73 13.66
C GLY A 252 -6.84 -11.39 12.40
N LEU A 253 -7.12 -10.57 11.39
CA LEU A 253 -7.69 -11.09 10.13
C LEU A 253 -6.72 -12.04 9.42
N TRP A 254 -5.43 -11.72 9.37
CA TRP A 254 -4.48 -12.43 8.51
C TRP A 254 -3.38 -13.18 9.26
N THR A 255 -3.16 -12.86 10.52
CA THR A 255 -2.04 -13.39 11.32
C THR A 255 -2.57 -13.89 12.64
N HIS A 256 -2.24 -15.14 12.96
CA HIS A 256 -2.60 -15.79 14.20
C HIS A 256 -1.33 -16.10 15.00
N CYS A 257 -1.38 -15.87 16.30
CA CYS A 257 -0.26 -16.06 17.20
C CYS A 257 -0.61 -17.07 18.29
N PHE A 258 0.23 -18.10 18.39
CA PHE A 258 0.08 -19.17 19.36
C PHE A 258 1.32 -19.26 20.26
N ARG A 259 1.11 -19.59 21.54
CA ARG A 259 2.21 -19.94 22.46
C ARG A 259 2.59 -21.41 22.32
N SER A 260 1.60 -22.29 22.18
CA SER A 260 1.77 -23.74 22.11
C SER A 260 0.48 -24.43 21.65
N LEU A 261 0.06 -24.24 20.40
CA LEU A 261 -1.15 -24.89 19.88
C LEU A 261 -0.84 -26.32 19.43
N PRO A 262 -1.40 -27.37 20.05
CA PRO A 262 -1.30 -28.74 19.54
C PRO A 262 -2.12 -28.90 18.25
N SER A 263 -1.79 -29.90 17.42
CA SER A 263 -2.63 -30.25 16.27
C SER A 263 -4.05 -30.61 16.73
N PRO A 264 -5.10 -29.94 16.22
CA PRO A 264 -6.49 -30.21 16.60
C PRO A 264 -7.00 -31.58 16.17
N TYR A 265 -6.29 -32.28 15.28
CA TYR A 265 -6.65 -33.63 14.81
C TYR A 265 -5.94 -34.75 15.59
N GLU A 266 -4.87 -34.43 16.34
CA GLU A 266 -4.08 -35.37 17.15
C GLU A 266 -4.06 -34.90 18.61
N SER A 267 -5.23 -34.63 19.19
CA SER A 267 -5.35 -34.03 20.53
C SER A 267 -4.83 -34.92 21.66
N ASP A 268 -4.83 -36.23 21.48
CA ASP A 268 -4.59 -37.19 22.56
C ASP A 268 -3.09 -37.50 22.76
N ALA A 269 -2.28 -37.35 21.69
CA ALA A 269 -0.83 -37.52 21.72
C ALA A 269 -0.16 -36.59 20.68
N PRO A 270 -0.16 -35.26 20.91
CA PRO A 270 0.31 -34.31 19.92
C PRO A 270 1.83 -34.43 19.72
N THR A 271 2.23 -34.73 18.47
CA THR A 271 3.64 -34.78 18.06
C THR A 271 4.16 -33.44 17.55
N GLN A 272 3.24 -32.52 17.23
CA GLN A 272 3.54 -31.22 16.63
C GLN A 272 2.82 -30.09 17.38
N PHE A 273 3.55 -29.00 17.62
CA PHE A 273 3.04 -27.78 18.23
C PHE A 273 3.34 -26.57 17.34
N PHE A 274 2.35 -25.69 17.20
CA PHE A 274 2.50 -24.43 16.49
C PHE A 274 2.76 -23.29 17.49
N VAL A 275 3.87 -22.59 17.27
CA VAL A 275 4.35 -21.49 18.13
C VAL A 275 4.69 -20.29 17.26
N GLY A 276 4.47 -19.10 17.81
CA GLY A 276 4.77 -17.82 17.16
C GLY A 276 3.58 -17.26 16.39
N CYS A 277 3.83 -16.14 15.71
CA CYS A 277 2.85 -15.47 14.85
C CYS A 277 3.07 -15.88 13.40
N ARG A 278 2.06 -16.45 12.76
CA ARG A 278 2.14 -16.89 11.36
C ARG A 278 0.99 -16.32 10.55
N TRP A 279 1.26 -16.04 9.28
CA TRP A 279 0.19 -15.70 8.34
C TRP A 279 -0.71 -16.92 8.14
N VAL A 280 -2.02 -16.72 8.10
CA VAL A 280 -3.01 -17.82 8.08
C VAL A 280 -2.86 -18.74 6.87
N TYR A 281 -2.39 -18.20 5.75
CA TYR A 281 -2.21 -18.94 4.51
C TYR A 281 -0.74 -19.21 4.21
N ASP A 282 0.10 -19.24 5.24
CA ASP A 282 1.51 -19.59 5.16
C ASP A 282 1.68 -20.99 4.51
N PRO A 283 2.27 -21.07 3.31
CA PRO A 283 2.50 -22.34 2.62
C PRO A 283 3.79 -23.02 3.07
N PHE A 284 4.60 -22.38 3.91
CA PHE A 284 5.97 -22.79 4.22
C PHE A 284 6.06 -23.55 5.55
N THR A 285 5.15 -23.28 6.50
CA THR A 285 5.09 -24.05 7.75
C THR A 285 4.45 -25.43 7.52
N LYS A 286 5.27 -26.48 7.65
CA LYS A 286 4.84 -27.88 7.49
C LYS A 286 3.63 -28.20 8.38
N GLY A 287 2.55 -28.70 7.77
CA GLY A 287 1.33 -29.12 8.48
C GLY A 287 0.41 -27.98 8.92
N TYR A 288 0.77 -26.73 8.66
CA TYR A 288 -0.09 -25.57 8.96
C TYR A 288 -1.30 -25.49 8.03
N ASP A 289 -1.14 -25.96 6.80
CA ASP A 289 -2.20 -26.17 5.81
C ASP A 289 -3.27 -27.14 6.30
N ASN A 290 -2.88 -28.21 6.98
CA ASN A 290 -3.80 -29.21 7.53
C ASN A 290 -4.77 -28.60 8.56
N ILE A 291 -4.28 -27.68 9.40
CA ILE A 291 -5.09 -27.03 10.45
C ILE A 291 -5.84 -25.79 9.98
N ARG A 292 -5.71 -25.42 8.69
CA ARG A 292 -6.33 -24.21 8.14
C ARG A 292 -7.85 -24.19 8.29
N SER A 293 -8.52 -25.34 8.15
CA SER A 293 -9.97 -25.41 8.31
C SER A 293 -10.44 -25.09 9.74
N PHE A 294 -9.61 -25.43 10.74
CA PHE A 294 -9.82 -25.05 12.14
C PHE A 294 -9.53 -23.55 12.36
N LEU A 295 -8.44 -23.04 11.80
CA LEU A 295 -8.06 -21.62 11.92
C LEU A 295 -9.06 -20.68 11.23
N MET A 296 -9.67 -21.12 10.13
CA MET A 296 -10.51 -20.32 9.25
C MET A 296 -11.91 -20.90 9.09
N PRO A 297 -12.75 -20.87 10.16
CA PRO A 297 -14.14 -21.25 10.05
C PRO A 297 -14.91 -20.29 9.13
N PRO A 298 -16.10 -20.67 8.64
CA PRO A 298 -16.86 -19.88 7.66
C PRO A 298 -17.11 -18.42 8.07
N PHE A 299 -17.36 -18.17 9.36
CA PHE A 299 -17.59 -16.79 9.84
C PHE A 299 -16.32 -15.93 9.79
N MET A 300 -15.14 -16.53 9.99
CA MET A 300 -13.86 -15.82 9.91
C MET A 300 -13.54 -15.45 8.46
N ILE A 301 -13.81 -16.37 7.51
CA ILE A 301 -13.72 -16.10 6.07
C ILE A 301 -14.69 -14.96 5.68
N ALA A 302 -15.93 -15.00 6.17
CA ALA A 302 -16.89 -13.92 5.93
C ALA A 302 -16.41 -12.58 6.51
N THR A 303 -15.86 -12.59 7.73
CA THR A 303 -15.27 -11.40 8.37
C THR A 303 -14.14 -10.82 7.51
N GLN A 304 -13.20 -11.65 7.05
CA GLN A 304 -12.11 -11.25 6.16
C GLN A 304 -12.65 -10.64 4.87
N PHE A 305 -13.61 -11.29 4.22
CA PHE A 305 -14.19 -10.83 2.94
C PHE A 305 -14.82 -9.44 3.08
N PHE A 306 -15.74 -9.27 4.03
CA PHE A 306 -16.43 -8.00 4.23
C PHE A 306 -15.49 -6.89 4.69
N PHE A 307 -14.54 -7.18 5.60
CA PHE A 307 -13.60 -6.17 6.05
C PHE A 307 -12.57 -5.80 4.98
N THR A 308 -12.23 -6.71 4.06
CA THR A 308 -11.41 -6.41 2.88
C THR A 308 -12.14 -5.47 1.92
N MET A 309 -13.43 -5.72 1.66
CA MET A 309 -14.24 -4.80 0.86
C MET A 309 -14.33 -3.41 1.51
N CYS A 310 -14.50 -3.35 2.83
CA CYS A 310 -14.45 -2.10 3.58
C CYS A 310 -13.12 -1.35 3.36
N PHE A 311 -11.99 -2.04 3.54
CA PHE A 311 -10.65 -1.49 3.37
C PHE A 311 -10.37 -0.98 1.94
N LEU A 312 -10.76 -1.74 0.92
CA LEU A 312 -10.58 -1.33 -0.48
C LEU A 312 -11.42 -0.09 -0.82
N LEU A 313 -12.69 -0.06 -0.40
CA LEU A 313 -13.59 1.06 -0.67
C LEU A 313 -13.13 2.36 0.02
N ILE A 314 -12.57 2.28 1.23
CA ILE A 314 -12.05 3.48 1.91
C ILE A 314 -10.76 3.98 1.26
N LEU A 315 -9.89 3.09 0.75
CA LEU A 315 -8.71 3.48 -0.03
C LEU A 315 -9.09 4.20 -1.34
N ILE A 316 -10.07 3.66 -2.07
CA ILE A 316 -10.59 4.30 -3.29
C ILE A 316 -11.18 5.67 -2.94
N SER A 317 -11.97 5.75 -1.87
CA SER A 317 -12.58 7.01 -1.41
C SER A 317 -11.53 8.05 -1.03
N PHE A 318 -10.45 7.64 -0.36
CA PHE A 318 -9.33 8.52 -0.03
C PHE A 318 -8.63 9.04 -1.30
N GLY A 319 -8.36 8.17 -2.28
CA GLY A 319 -7.78 8.57 -3.56
C GLY A 319 -8.65 9.58 -4.32
N LEU A 320 -9.97 9.36 -4.35
CA LEU A 320 -10.93 10.30 -4.95
C LEU A 320 -11.03 11.61 -4.16
N MET A 321 -10.87 11.59 -2.84
CA MET A 321 -10.85 12.79 -2.02
C MET A 321 -9.59 13.63 -2.23
N LEU A 322 -8.44 12.98 -2.37
CA LEU A 322 -7.21 13.66 -2.78
C LEU A 322 -7.38 14.30 -4.16
N LEU A 323 -8.00 13.58 -5.10
CA LEU A 323 -8.33 14.14 -6.41
C LEU A 323 -9.26 15.37 -6.28
N LEU A 324 -10.33 15.28 -5.48
CA LEU A 324 -11.24 16.39 -5.24
C LEU A 324 -10.51 17.63 -4.69
N VAL A 325 -9.67 17.45 -3.67
CA VAL A 325 -8.95 18.54 -2.99
C VAL A 325 -7.85 19.17 -3.85
N LEU A 326 -7.17 18.37 -4.68
CA LEU A 326 -6.04 18.83 -5.48
C LEU A 326 -6.47 19.39 -6.84
N CYS A 327 -7.58 18.91 -7.40
CA CYS A 327 -7.94 19.15 -8.81
C CYS A 327 -9.27 19.82 -9.08
N CYS A 328 -10.26 19.69 -8.20
CA CYS A 328 -11.63 20.05 -8.53
C CYS A 328 -12.05 21.28 -7.73
N GLY A 329 -12.31 22.38 -8.46
CA GLY A 329 -12.99 23.55 -7.91
C GLY A 329 -14.53 23.43 -8.01
N PRO A 330 -15.27 24.25 -7.26
CA PRO A 330 -16.74 24.23 -7.24
C PRO A 330 -17.39 24.57 -8.60
N GLU A 331 -16.64 25.24 -9.48
CA GLU A 331 -17.05 25.62 -10.84
C GLU A 331 -17.20 24.41 -11.79
N GLU A 332 -16.53 23.30 -11.51
CA GLU A 332 -16.50 22.13 -12.41
C GLU A 332 -17.83 21.38 -12.39
N LYS A 333 -18.34 21.03 -13.59
CA LYS A 333 -19.66 20.36 -13.72
C LYS A 333 -19.77 19.05 -12.95
N ARG A 334 -18.65 18.34 -12.78
CA ARG A 334 -18.55 17.03 -12.12
C ARG A 334 -18.22 17.12 -10.62
N TYR A 335 -18.03 18.31 -10.06
CA TYR A 335 -17.66 18.50 -8.66
C TYR A 335 -18.65 17.83 -7.69
N ILE A 336 -19.94 18.17 -7.81
CA ILE A 336 -21.00 17.59 -6.98
C ILE A 336 -21.13 16.08 -7.20
N LEU A 337 -20.97 15.61 -8.45
CA LEU A 337 -21.02 14.19 -8.77
C LEU A 337 -19.90 13.41 -8.06
N LEU A 338 -18.68 13.95 -8.05
CA LEU A 338 -17.54 13.33 -7.39
C LEU A 338 -17.75 13.25 -5.87
N ILE A 339 -18.26 14.30 -5.23
CA ILE A 339 -18.60 14.28 -3.79
C ILE A 339 -19.67 13.21 -3.51
N LYS A 340 -20.69 13.09 -4.36
CA LYS A 340 -21.72 12.03 -4.23
C LYS A 340 -21.13 10.64 -4.36
N ILE A 341 -20.25 10.41 -5.34
CA ILE A 341 -19.57 9.12 -5.51
C ILE A 341 -18.78 8.76 -4.25
N ILE A 342 -17.99 9.69 -3.73
CA ILE A 342 -17.20 9.49 -2.50
C ILE A 342 -18.11 9.19 -1.31
N SER A 343 -19.19 9.95 -1.16
CA SER A 343 -20.19 9.73 -0.10
C SER A 343 -20.76 8.31 -0.15
N TYR A 344 -21.19 7.84 -1.34
CA TYR A 344 -21.73 6.49 -1.49
C TYR A 344 -20.69 5.41 -1.24
N LEU A 345 -19.45 5.59 -1.71
CA LEU A 345 -18.35 4.64 -1.46
C LEU A 345 -18.01 4.53 0.03
N LEU A 346 -18.02 5.65 0.77
CA LEU A 346 -17.78 5.65 2.21
C LEU A 346 -18.93 5.01 2.99
N PHE A 347 -20.16 5.29 2.59
CA PHE A 347 -21.33 4.67 3.20
C PHE A 347 -21.33 3.15 2.97
N THR A 348 -21.07 2.69 1.75
CA THR A 348 -20.96 1.25 1.46
C THR A 348 -19.76 0.61 2.15
N SER A 349 -18.62 1.29 2.24
CA SER A 349 -17.45 0.84 3.04
C SER A 349 -17.84 0.62 4.50
N GLY A 350 -18.51 1.59 5.13
CA GLY A 350 -18.98 1.48 6.51
C GLY A 350 -19.97 0.35 6.73
N LEU A 351 -20.88 0.08 5.78
CA LEU A 351 -21.81 -1.06 5.84
C LEU A 351 -21.08 -2.41 5.80
N HIS A 352 -20.15 -2.60 4.86
CA HIS A 352 -19.37 -3.84 4.77
C HIS A 352 -18.55 -4.05 6.05
N GLY A 353 -17.90 -2.99 6.54
CA GLY A 353 -17.14 -3.06 7.78
C GLY A 353 -18.00 -3.36 9.00
N SER A 354 -19.21 -2.79 9.08
CA SER A 354 -20.16 -3.08 10.16
C SER A 354 -20.60 -4.54 10.13
N ILE A 355 -20.89 -5.10 8.95
CA ILE A 355 -21.22 -6.53 8.79
C ILE A 355 -20.07 -7.40 9.32
N ALA A 356 -18.83 -7.12 8.92
CA ALA A 356 -17.67 -7.88 9.38
C ALA A 356 -17.50 -7.82 10.91
N VAL A 357 -17.59 -6.62 11.49
CA VAL A 357 -17.46 -6.40 12.93
C VAL A 357 -18.57 -7.11 13.69
N ILE A 358 -19.81 -7.09 13.21
CA ILE A 358 -20.94 -7.80 13.83
C ILE A 358 -20.74 -9.32 13.77
N ILE A 359 -20.34 -9.87 12.62
CA ILE A 359 -20.06 -11.30 12.47
C ILE A 359 -18.98 -11.74 13.48
N PHE A 360 -17.89 -10.97 13.57
CA PHE A 360 -16.82 -11.28 14.51
C PHE A 360 -17.23 -11.07 15.98
N ALA A 361 -18.04 -10.06 16.29
CA ALA A 361 -18.58 -9.86 17.63
C ALA A 361 -19.43 -11.06 18.10
N CYS A 362 -20.25 -11.60 17.20
CA CYS A 362 -21.15 -12.71 17.50
C CYS A 362 -20.43 -14.06 17.62
N CYS A 363 -19.40 -14.30 16.80
CA CYS A 363 -18.81 -15.64 16.64
C CYS A 363 -17.35 -15.72 17.10
N GLY A 364 -16.64 -14.60 17.21
CA GLY A 364 -15.18 -14.56 17.37
C GLY A 364 -14.66 -15.10 18.70
N ASN A 365 -15.48 -15.10 19.76
CA ASN A 365 -15.13 -15.71 21.05
C ASN A 365 -16.12 -16.81 21.50
N LYS A 366 -16.72 -17.51 20.53
CA LYS A 366 -17.65 -18.60 20.83
C LYS A 366 -16.90 -19.84 21.32
N ASP A 367 -17.51 -20.56 22.26
CA ASP A 367 -17.04 -21.84 22.77
C ASP A 367 -16.77 -22.83 21.63
N GLY A 368 -15.64 -23.52 21.69
CA GLY A 368 -15.27 -24.57 20.73
C GLY A 368 -14.48 -24.14 19.49
N TRP A 369 -14.09 -22.87 19.36
CA TRP A 369 -13.18 -22.44 18.28
C TRP A 369 -11.75 -22.17 18.76
N MET A 370 -11.51 -21.09 19.49
CA MET A 370 -10.17 -20.75 19.98
C MET A 370 -9.96 -21.26 21.41
N PRO A 371 -8.77 -21.85 21.74
CA PRO A 371 -8.48 -22.32 23.08
C PRO A 371 -8.61 -21.23 24.13
N GLY A 372 -9.12 -21.59 25.31
CA GLY A 372 -9.23 -20.68 26.45
C GLY A 372 -10.24 -19.54 26.24
N HIS A 373 -11.34 -19.77 25.52
CA HIS A 373 -12.37 -18.77 25.21
C HIS A 373 -12.84 -17.95 26.44
N GLU A 374 -12.94 -18.59 27.61
CA GLU A 374 -13.32 -17.93 28.88
C GLU A 374 -12.35 -16.80 29.28
N ASN A 375 -11.09 -16.92 28.89
CA ASN A 375 -10.02 -15.96 29.20
C ASN A 375 -9.64 -15.08 28.00
N ASN A 376 -10.33 -15.25 26.87
CA ASN A 376 -10.12 -14.46 25.67
C ASN A 376 -11.05 -13.25 25.66
N TYR A 377 -10.56 -12.11 25.18
CA TYR A 377 -11.33 -10.88 25.09
C TYR A 377 -11.05 -10.16 23.77
N PHE A 378 -11.99 -9.31 23.36
CA PHE A 378 -11.84 -8.50 22.16
C PHE A 378 -10.72 -7.48 22.34
N GLY A 379 -9.75 -7.51 21.44
CA GLY A 379 -8.56 -6.68 21.50
C GLY A 379 -8.78 -5.27 20.96
N TRP A 380 -7.74 -4.44 21.11
CA TRP A 380 -7.78 -3.04 20.71
C TRP A 380 -7.95 -2.86 19.19
N SER A 381 -7.45 -3.78 18.36
CA SER A 381 -7.63 -3.70 16.90
C SER A 381 -9.08 -3.93 16.50
N PHE A 382 -9.80 -4.78 17.23
CA PHE A 382 -11.25 -4.94 17.03
C PHE A 382 -12.01 -3.67 17.41
N ALA A 383 -11.64 -3.01 18.51
CA ALA A 383 -12.22 -1.71 18.86
C ALA A 383 -11.94 -0.64 17.77
N MET A 384 -10.73 -0.62 17.21
CA MET A 384 -10.38 0.24 16.08
C MET A 384 -11.21 -0.09 14.83
N ALA A 385 -11.52 -1.37 14.59
CA ALA A 385 -12.42 -1.78 13.51
C ALA A 385 -13.81 -1.18 13.72
N VAL A 386 -14.40 -1.31 14.92
CA VAL A 386 -15.72 -0.76 15.27
C VAL A 386 -15.76 0.77 15.08
N VAL A 387 -14.75 1.47 15.62
CA VAL A 387 -14.66 2.94 15.54
C VAL A 387 -14.48 3.38 14.09
N GLY A 388 -13.57 2.71 13.36
CA GLY A 388 -13.26 3.05 11.97
C GLY A 388 -14.46 2.88 11.04
N THR A 389 -15.23 1.80 11.19
CA THR A 389 -16.42 1.56 10.36
C THR A 389 -17.56 2.52 10.69
N THR A 390 -17.72 2.87 11.97
CA THR A 390 -18.65 3.91 12.41
C THR A 390 -18.28 5.28 11.81
N PHE A 391 -17.00 5.65 11.86
CA PHE A 391 -16.50 6.88 11.26
C PHE A 391 -16.66 6.89 9.73
N ALA A 392 -16.50 5.76 9.05
CA ALA A 392 -16.76 5.66 7.61
C ALA A 392 -18.23 5.98 7.28
N LEU A 393 -19.19 5.46 8.05
CA LEU A 393 -20.61 5.80 7.90
C LEU A 393 -20.89 7.29 8.14
N ILE A 394 -20.34 7.86 9.23
CA ILE A 394 -20.50 9.28 9.56
C ILE A 394 -19.90 10.16 8.45
N ALA A 395 -18.70 9.84 7.97
CA ALA A 395 -18.06 10.55 6.86
C ALA A 395 -18.92 10.48 5.59
N GLY A 396 -19.48 9.30 5.26
CA GLY A 396 -20.40 9.12 4.15
C GLY A 396 -21.60 10.06 4.22
N ILE A 397 -22.23 10.19 5.39
CA ILE A 397 -23.36 11.09 5.64
C ILE A 397 -22.94 12.56 5.53
N LEU A 398 -21.79 12.94 6.10
CA LEU A 398 -21.28 14.32 6.03
C LEU A 398 -20.95 14.76 4.61
N PHE A 399 -20.40 13.86 3.78
CA PHE A 399 -20.19 14.14 2.35
C PHE A 399 -21.48 14.17 1.55
N LEU A 400 -22.52 13.42 1.95
CA LEU A 400 -23.84 13.54 1.32
C LEU A 400 -24.46 14.90 1.61
N THR A 401 -24.35 15.36 2.86
CA THR A 401 -24.76 16.69 3.30
C THR A 401 -23.99 17.77 2.56
N GLU A 402 -22.66 17.63 2.42
CA GLU A 402 -21.84 18.55 1.63
C GLU A 402 -22.31 18.60 0.17
N ALA A 403 -22.56 17.44 -0.46
CA ALA A 403 -23.06 17.39 -1.83
C ALA A 403 -24.42 18.12 -1.98
N ASN A 404 -25.30 18.00 -0.99
CA ASN A 404 -26.59 18.68 -0.98
C ASN A 404 -26.45 20.19 -0.82
N ILE A 405 -25.59 20.64 0.11
CA ILE A 405 -25.28 22.06 0.32
C ILE A 405 -24.72 22.67 -0.98
N GLN A 406 -23.74 22.02 -1.58
CA GLN A 406 -23.10 22.49 -2.82
C GLN A 406 -24.09 22.52 -3.99
N ASN A 407 -24.98 21.53 -4.09
CA ASN A 407 -26.04 21.53 -5.10
C ASN A 407 -27.02 22.70 -4.91
N LYS A 408 -27.38 23.01 -3.66
CA LYS A 408 -28.26 24.13 -3.32
C LYS A 408 -27.61 25.47 -3.66
N LYS A 409 -26.34 25.67 -3.28
CA LYS A 409 -25.55 26.87 -3.66
C LYS A 409 -25.53 27.08 -5.17
N ARG A 410 -25.26 26.02 -5.93
CA ARG A 410 -25.22 26.07 -7.40
C ARG A 410 -26.58 26.43 -8.03
N LYS A 411 -27.69 25.96 -7.45
CA LYS A 411 -29.04 26.31 -7.90
C LYS A 411 -29.34 27.80 -7.67
N TYR A 412 -29.05 28.31 -6.48
CA TYR A 412 -29.25 29.73 -6.15
C TYR A 412 -28.40 30.67 -7.01
N LEU A 413 -27.16 30.30 -7.31
CA LEU A 413 -26.29 31.08 -8.20
C LEU A 413 -26.91 31.21 -9.60
N LYS A 414 -27.41 30.10 -10.17
CA LYS A 414 -28.08 30.11 -11.48
C LYS A 414 -29.36 30.94 -11.48
N GLU A 415 -30.19 30.81 -10.44
CA GLU A 415 -31.41 31.59 -10.29
C GLU A 415 -31.11 33.10 -10.21
N SER A 416 -30.06 33.48 -9.47
CA SER A 416 -29.64 34.88 -9.34
C SER A 416 -29.13 35.43 -10.69
N GLN A 417 -28.30 34.67 -11.41
CA GLN A 417 -27.82 35.05 -12.74
C GLN A 417 -28.96 35.21 -13.75
N MET A 418 -29.97 34.33 -13.71
CA MET A 418 -31.16 34.46 -14.57
C MET A 418 -31.97 35.72 -14.25
N ARG A 419 -32.14 36.07 -12.97
CA ARG A 419 -32.84 37.31 -12.56
C ARG A 419 -32.12 38.56 -13.06
N PHE A 420 -30.80 38.65 -12.85
CA PHE A 420 -30.02 39.80 -13.34
C PHE A 420 -30.09 39.96 -14.87
N GLN A 421 -30.11 38.87 -15.64
CA GLN A 421 -30.23 38.93 -17.10
C GLN A 421 -31.63 39.38 -17.57
N LEU A 422 -32.67 39.15 -16.77
CA LEU A 422 -34.02 39.62 -17.06
C LEU A 422 -34.13 41.13 -16.76
N GLU A 423 -33.64 41.56 -15.60
CA GLU A 423 -33.63 42.97 -15.19
C GLU A 423 -32.77 43.85 -16.09
N SER A 424 -31.67 43.33 -16.67
CA SER A 424 -30.83 44.11 -17.60
C SER A 424 -31.44 44.33 -18.99
N LYS A 425 -32.54 43.65 -19.32
CA LYS A 425 -33.20 43.70 -20.65
C LYS A 425 -34.46 44.57 -20.68
N THR A 426 -34.99 44.94 -19.51
CA THR A 426 -36.05 45.92 -19.29
C THR A 426 -35.43 47.27 -19.00
#